data_AF-A0A841URB3-F1
#
_entry.id   AF-A0A841URB3-F1
#
_cell.length_a   1.000
_cell.length_b   1.000
_cell.length_c   1.000
_cell.angle_alpha   90.00
_cell.angle_beta   90.00
_cell.angle_gamma   90.00
#
_symmetry.space_group_name_H-M   'P 1'
#
loop_
_entity.id
_entity.type
_entity.pdbx_description
1 polymer ?
#
loop_
_entity_poly.entity_id
_entity_poly.type
_entity_poly.pdbx_seq_one_letter_code
_entity_poly.pdbx_strand_id
1 'polypeptide(L)'
;MTFTPAIDPDIEYPDSDGKPMADNTEQYEWIVKIKENLEILFATSPNVFIAGDLLWYPVQDKKITGPVAPDVMVVFGRPKGRRGSYKQWQEDNIAPQVVFEILSPSNSLEEMERKLLFYQRYGVEEYYLYDPDSHNFQGWLRQEGLLSSIPEIKGWVSPRLNIRFDLREDGLEIYSLDGQKF
;
A
#
# COMPACT_ATOMS: atom_id res chain seq x y z
N MET A 1 44.57 12.84 -15.38
CA MET A 1 43.23 12.23 -15.49
C MET A 1 42.48 12.60 -14.22
N THR A 2 41.50 13.50 -14.32
CA THR A 2 40.61 13.82 -13.21
C THR A 2 39.57 12.72 -13.09
N PHE A 3 39.65 11.92 -12.03
CA PHE A 3 38.58 11.01 -11.65
C PHE A 3 37.45 11.85 -11.04
N THR A 4 36.39 12.06 -11.82
CA THR A 4 35.11 12.47 -11.26
C THR A 4 34.44 11.18 -10.78
N PRO A 5 34.23 10.95 -9.48
CA PRO A 5 33.43 9.81 -9.06
C PRO A 5 32.05 9.95 -9.70
N ALA A 6 31.62 8.94 -10.45
CA ALA A 6 30.24 8.86 -10.88
C ALA A 6 29.39 8.80 -9.60
N ILE A 7 28.57 9.83 -9.37
CA ILE A 7 27.61 9.82 -8.29
C ILE A 7 26.64 8.68 -8.62
N ASP A 8 26.47 7.76 -7.68
CA ASP A 8 25.49 6.69 -7.80
C ASP A 8 24.11 7.35 -8.02
N PRO A 9 23.45 7.14 -9.18
CA PRO A 9 22.14 7.73 -9.44
C PRO A 9 21.10 7.30 -8.39
N ASP A 10 21.30 6.19 -7.68
CA ASP A 10 20.43 5.73 -6.61
C ASP A 10 20.71 6.41 -5.25
N ILE A 11 21.81 7.17 -5.10
CA ILE A 11 22.02 8.01 -3.91
C ILE A 11 20.89 9.04 -3.77
N GLU A 12 20.29 9.43 -4.91
CA GLU A 12 19.17 10.34 -4.95
C GLU A 12 17.84 9.64 -4.65
N TYR A 13 17.75 8.32 -4.50
CA TYR A 13 16.49 7.60 -4.24
C TYR A 13 16.73 6.48 -3.23
N PRO A 14 16.87 6.83 -1.93
CA PRO A 14 17.20 5.87 -0.88
C PRO A 14 16.10 4.84 -0.68
N ASP A 15 16.49 3.65 -0.23
CA ASP A 15 15.56 2.56 0.05
C ASP A 15 14.90 2.65 1.45
N SER A 16 15.26 3.66 2.25
CA SER A 16 14.74 3.87 3.61
C SER A 16 14.60 5.36 3.92
N ASP A 17 13.63 5.69 4.76
CA ASP A 17 13.42 7.03 5.33
C ASP A 17 13.98 7.15 6.77
N GLY A 18 14.60 6.09 7.29
CA GLY A 18 15.17 6.02 8.63
C GLY A 18 14.16 5.81 9.76
N LYS A 19 12.88 5.58 9.45
CA LYS A 19 11.82 5.28 10.43
C LYS A 19 11.71 3.77 10.69
N PRO A 20 11.14 3.36 11.83
CA PRO A 20 10.71 1.98 12.00
C PRO A 20 9.57 1.65 11.02
N MET A 21 9.42 0.36 10.72
CA MET A 21 8.39 -0.14 9.81
C MET A 21 6.97 -0.05 10.37
N ALA A 22 6.83 -0.06 11.70
CA ALA A 22 5.56 0.06 12.41
C ALA A 22 5.80 0.77 13.74
N ASP A 23 4.80 1.50 14.21
CA ASP A 23 4.84 2.26 15.46
C ASP A 23 4.57 1.39 16.69
N ASN A 24 3.81 0.29 16.53
CA ASN A 24 3.50 -0.65 17.60
C ASN A 24 3.29 -2.08 17.08
N THR A 25 3.12 -3.04 17.99
CA THR A 25 2.96 -4.46 17.66
C THR A 25 1.64 -4.77 16.95
N GLU A 26 0.56 -4.06 17.28
CA GLU A 26 -0.76 -4.29 16.69
C GLU A 26 -0.81 -3.85 15.22
N GLN A 27 -0.25 -2.67 14.91
CA GLN A 27 -0.09 -2.20 13.54
C GLN A 27 0.75 -3.19 12.74
N TYR A 28 1.88 -3.65 13.29
CA TYR A 28 2.73 -4.65 12.64
C TYR A 28 1.99 -5.97 12.37
N GLU A 29 1.22 -6.47 13.34
CA GLU A 29 0.42 -7.69 13.18
C GLU A 29 -0.60 -7.56 12.04
N TRP A 30 -1.24 -6.39 11.89
CA TRP A 30 -2.15 -6.11 10.79
C TRP A 30 -1.45 -6.05 9.43
N ILE A 31 -0.30 -5.37 9.35
CA ILE A 31 0.53 -5.32 8.14
C ILE A 31 0.89 -6.73 7.70
N VAL A 32 1.40 -7.56 8.63
CA VAL A 32 1.78 -8.95 8.35
C VAL A 32 0.57 -9.78 7.94
N LYS A 33 -0.54 -9.69 8.68
CA LYS A 33 -1.78 -10.43 8.38
C LYS A 33 -2.24 -10.15 6.96
N ILE A 34 -2.33 -8.89 6.56
CA ILE A 34 -2.79 -8.51 5.22
C ILE A 34 -1.76 -8.95 4.18
N LYS A 35 -0.49 -8.57 4.35
CA LYS A 35 0.56 -8.81 3.35
C LYS A 35 0.77 -10.31 3.10
N GLU A 36 0.92 -11.13 4.14
CA GLU A 36 1.26 -12.55 3.97
C GLU A 36 0.06 -13.37 3.48
N ASN A 37 -1.17 -13.02 3.87
CA ASN A 37 -2.34 -13.68 3.30
C ASN A 37 -2.60 -13.30 1.85
N LEU A 38 -2.28 -12.08 1.44
CA LEU A 38 -2.29 -11.73 0.01
C LEU A 38 -1.21 -12.50 -0.77
N GLU A 39 -0.04 -12.75 -0.18
CA GLU A 39 0.98 -13.60 -0.82
C GLU A 39 0.52 -15.04 -0.98
N ILE A 40 -0.21 -15.58 -0.01
CA ILE A 40 -0.86 -16.90 -0.09
C ILE A 40 -1.94 -16.89 -1.18
N LEU A 41 -2.83 -15.91 -1.16
CA LEU A 41 -3.93 -15.76 -2.12
C LEU A 41 -3.41 -15.68 -3.57
N PHE A 42 -2.31 -14.96 -3.78
CA PHE A 42 -1.68 -14.78 -5.09
C PHE A 42 -0.44 -15.66 -5.30
N ALA A 43 -0.31 -16.78 -4.57
CA ALA A 43 0.87 -17.64 -4.65
C ALA A 43 1.12 -18.19 -6.06
N THR A 44 0.04 -18.53 -6.79
CA THR A 44 0.10 -19.06 -8.17
C THR A 44 0.06 -17.96 -9.23
N SER A 45 0.06 -16.69 -8.83
CA SER A 45 0.03 -15.53 -9.74
C SER A 45 1.41 -14.87 -9.77
N PRO A 46 2.30 -15.25 -10.73
CA PRO A 46 3.69 -14.80 -10.72
C PRO A 46 3.85 -13.29 -10.95
N ASN A 47 2.84 -12.65 -11.56
CA ASN A 47 2.81 -11.22 -11.91
C ASN A 47 1.93 -10.40 -10.96
N VAL A 48 1.90 -10.77 -9.68
CA VAL A 48 1.33 -9.95 -8.61
C VAL A 48 2.41 -9.76 -7.55
N PHE A 49 2.94 -8.53 -7.49
CA PHE A 49 3.90 -8.11 -6.50
C PHE A 49 3.18 -7.50 -5.30
N ILE A 50 3.56 -7.92 -4.10
CA ILE A 50 3.00 -7.42 -2.85
C ILE A 50 4.17 -7.02 -1.95
N ALA A 51 4.06 -5.87 -1.30
CA ALA A 51 5.06 -5.39 -0.36
C ALA A 51 4.37 -4.75 0.84
N GLY A 52 5.00 -4.85 2.01
CA GLY A 52 4.64 -4.05 3.17
C GLY A 52 5.73 -3.01 3.42
N ASP A 53 5.31 -1.79 3.76
CA ASP A 53 6.16 -0.66 4.12
C ASP A 53 7.38 -0.46 3.19
N LEU A 54 7.15 -0.51 1.88
CA LEU A 54 8.19 -0.32 0.87
C LEU A 54 8.03 1.06 0.23
N LEU A 55 9.08 1.89 0.28
CA LEU A 55 9.05 3.23 -0.30
C LEU A 55 8.68 3.18 -1.79
N TRP A 56 7.59 3.86 -2.16
CA TRP A 56 7.15 4.03 -3.54
C TRP A 56 7.49 5.44 -4.05
N TYR A 57 8.31 5.48 -5.09
CA TYR A 57 8.60 6.68 -5.87
C TYR A 57 7.77 6.69 -7.17
N PRO A 58 6.79 7.58 -7.30
CA PRO A 58 5.89 7.56 -8.47
C PRO A 58 6.50 8.22 -9.70
N VAL A 59 7.47 9.13 -9.52
CA VAL A 59 8.17 9.83 -10.60
C VAL A 59 9.65 10.00 -10.27
N GLN A 60 10.51 10.01 -11.30
CA GLN A 60 11.94 10.25 -11.17
C GLN A 60 12.27 11.76 -11.08
N ASP A 61 11.55 12.50 -10.23
CA ASP A 61 11.84 13.90 -9.94
C ASP A 61 11.35 14.29 -8.53
N LYS A 62 12.31 14.44 -7.61
CA LYS A 62 12.06 14.83 -6.22
C LYS A 62 11.49 16.24 -6.05
N LYS A 63 11.59 17.11 -7.06
CA LYS A 63 11.00 18.45 -7.02
C LYS A 63 9.48 18.41 -7.18
N ILE A 64 8.95 17.34 -7.76
CA ILE A 64 7.52 17.12 -7.96
C ILE A 64 6.91 16.47 -6.71
N THR A 65 7.54 15.42 -6.19
CA THR A 65 7.05 14.69 -5.01
C THR A 65 8.14 13.83 -4.36
N GLY A 66 7.97 13.53 -3.07
CA GLY A 66 8.77 12.53 -2.36
C GLY A 66 8.11 11.14 -2.41
N PRO A 67 8.78 10.10 -1.87
CA PRO A 67 8.18 8.78 -1.77
C PRO A 67 7.08 8.74 -0.70
N VAL A 68 6.21 7.75 -0.83
CA VAL A 68 5.29 7.31 0.23
C VAL A 68 5.50 5.82 0.43
N ALA A 69 5.48 5.35 1.67
CA ALA A 69 5.43 3.93 2.01
C ALA A 69 3.99 3.60 2.42
N PRO A 70 3.23 2.86 1.59
CA PRO A 70 1.99 2.24 2.03
C PRO A 70 2.31 1.06 2.95
N ASP A 71 1.50 0.89 4.00
CA ASP A 71 1.64 -0.23 4.93
C ASP A 71 1.56 -1.58 4.22
N VAL A 72 0.65 -1.69 3.24
CA VAL A 72 0.67 -2.76 2.24
C VAL A 72 0.34 -2.17 0.87
N MET A 73 1.07 -2.58 -0.16
CA MET A 73 0.73 -2.30 -1.55
C MET A 73 0.68 -3.58 -2.39
N VAL A 74 -0.23 -3.59 -3.36
CA VAL A 74 -0.42 -4.67 -4.33
C VAL A 74 -0.29 -4.10 -5.73
N VAL A 75 0.58 -4.73 -6.51
CA VAL A 75 0.89 -4.33 -7.88
C VAL A 75 0.65 -5.49 -8.84
N PHE A 76 -0.42 -5.39 -9.62
CA PHE A 76 -0.75 -6.31 -10.70
C PHE A 76 0.09 -6.01 -11.94
N GLY A 77 0.50 -7.07 -12.64
CA GLY A 77 1.34 -6.96 -13.83
C GLY A 77 2.84 -6.84 -13.53
N ARG A 78 3.25 -6.90 -12.25
CA ARG A 78 4.66 -6.87 -11.83
C ARG A 78 5.08 -8.21 -11.22
N PRO A 79 6.26 -8.73 -11.58
CA PRO A 79 6.72 -10.01 -11.07
C PRO A 79 7.07 -9.92 -9.58
N LYS A 80 6.88 -11.03 -8.85
CA LYS A 80 7.45 -11.21 -7.51
C LYS A 80 8.98 -11.01 -7.56
N GLY A 81 9.56 -10.53 -6.47
CA GLY A 81 11.00 -10.25 -6.42
C GLY A 81 11.37 -9.31 -5.28
N ARG A 82 12.67 -9.25 -4.97
CA ARG A 82 13.21 -8.33 -3.96
C ARG A 82 13.40 -6.94 -4.56
N ARG A 83 13.06 -5.91 -3.78
CA ARG A 83 13.26 -4.49 -4.07
C ARG A 83 13.70 -3.80 -2.78
N GLY A 84 14.58 -2.81 -2.89
CA GLY A 84 14.84 -1.87 -1.79
C GLY A 84 13.78 -0.76 -1.73
N SER A 85 13.29 -0.35 -2.89
CA SER A 85 12.17 0.58 -3.06
C SER A 85 11.42 0.29 -4.36
N TYR A 86 10.17 0.73 -4.46
CA TYR A 86 9.35 0.64 -5.66
C TYR A 86 9.50 1.93 -6.49
N LYS A 87 10.46 1.93 -7.41
CA LYS A 87 10.72 3.05 -8.33
C LYS A 87 9.88 2.85 -9.59
N GLN A 88 8.76 3.56 -9.72
CA GLN A 88 7.76 3.29 -10.75
C GLN A 88 8.30 3.32 -12.19
N TRP A 89 9.28 4.18 -12.50
CA TRP A 89 9.93 4.24 -13.82
C TRP A 89 10.78 3.01 -14.16
N GLN A 90 11.18 2.21 -13.17
CA GLN A 90 11.85 0.91 -13.34
C GLN A 90 10.83 -0.25 -13.39
N GLU A 91 9.55 0.03 -13.20
CA GLU A 91 8.48 -0.95 -13.05
C GLU A 91 7.42 -0.79 -14.16
N ASP A 92 7.88 -0.53 -15.39
CA ASP A 92 7.05 -0.27 -16.58
C ASP A 92 6.03 0.87 -16.40
N ASN A 93 6.34 1.81 -15.50
CA ASN A 93 5.46 2.89 -15.07
C ASN A 93 4.12 2.43 -14.46
N ILE A 94 4.05 1.19 -13.97
CA ILE A 94 2.87 0.65 -13.29
C ILE A 94 2.86 1.15 -11.84
N ALA A 95 1.81 1.85 -11.43
CA ALA A 95 1.58 2.22 -10.03
C ALA A 95 0.97 1.04 -9.26
N PRO A 96 1.11 0.97 -7.92
CA PRO A 96 0.26 0.11 -7.10
C PRO A 96 -1.22 0.36 -7.32
N GLN A 97 -1.99 -0.71 -7.54
CA GLN A 97 -3.44 -0.59 -7.76
C GLN A 97 -4.21 -0.67 -6.45
N VAL A 98 -3.73 -1.42 -5.46
CA VAL A 98 -4.39 -1.52 -4.15
C VAL A 98 -3.41 -1.16 -3.05
N VAL A 99 -3.82 -0.30 -2.13
CA VAL A 99 -3.02 0.08 -0.96
C VAL A 99 -3.85 -0.01 0.32
N PHE A 100 -3.19 -0.44 1.39
CA PHE A 100 -3.71 -0.45 2.74
C PHE A 100 -2.90 0.50 3.62
N GLU A 101 -3.57 1.15 4.55
CA GLU A 101 -3.00 1.93 5.64
C GLU A 101 -3.64 1.46 6.94
N ILE A 102 -2.82 1.21 7.95
CA ILE A 102 -3.20 0.75 9.28
C ILE A 102 -2.78 1.83 10.25
N LEU A 103 -3.75 2.49 10.86
CA LEU A 103 -3.47 3.57 11.79
C LEU A 103 -2.78 3.07 13.06
N SER A 104 -1.92 3.93 13.58
CA SER A 104 -1.32 3.88 14.90
C SER A 104 -1.62 5.20 15.64
N PRO A 105 -1.39 5.28 16.96
CA PRO A 105 -1.57 6.51 17.72
C PRO A 105 -0.76 7.72 17.24
N SER A 106 0.32 7.51 16.47
CA SER A 106 1.16 8.58 15.90
C SER A 106 0.63 9.14 14.60
N ASN A 107 -0.29 8.45 13.92
CA ASN A 107 -0.81 8.93 12.64
C ASN A 107 -1.71 10.14 12.84
N SER A 108 -1.46 11.19 12.05
CA SER A 108 -2.27 12.40 12.05
C SER A 108 -3.29 12.39 10.92
N LEU A 109 -4.42 13.07 11.12
CA LEU A 109 -5.42 13.29 10.07
C LEU A 109 -4.80 13.98 8.84
N GLU A 110 -3.94 14.98 9.04
CA GLU A 110 -3.23 15.68 7.97
C GLU A 110 -2.36 14.74 7.13
N GLU A 111 -1.67 13.80 7.77
CA GLU A 111 -0.88 12.80 7.06
C GLU A 111 -1.76 11.88 6.19
N MET A 112 -2.89 11.44 6.72
CA MET A 112 -3.83 10.58 5.99
C MET A 112 -4.50 11.29 4.82
N GLU A 113 -4.85 12.56 4.98
CA GLU A 113 -5.35 13.40 3.87
C GLU A 113 -4.29 13.57 2.78
N ARG A 114 -3.03 13.81 3.17
CA ARG A 114 -1.91 13.90 2.22
C ARG A 114 -1.70 12.57 1.47
N LYS A 115 -1.76 11.43 2.17
CA LYS A 115 -1.67 10.10 1.55
C LYS A 115 -2.83 9.85 0.58
N LEU A 116 -4.07 10.18 0.95
CA LEU A 116 -5.23 10.07 0.05
C LEU A 116 -5.03 10.90 -1.23
N LEU A 117 -4.56 12.15 -1.12
CA LEU A 117 -4.28 12.99 -2.29
C LEU A 117 -3.13 12.45 -3.15
N PHE A 118 -2.12 11.85 -2.53
CA PHE A 118 -1.04 11.18 -3.22
C PHE A 118 -1.55 9.96 -4.01
N TYR A 119 -2.32 9.08 -3.37
CA TYR A 119 -2.93 7.91 -3.99
C TYR A 119 -3.90 8.29 -5.11
N GLN A 120 -4.69 9.34 -4.91
CA GLN A 120 -5.53 9.96 -5.93
C GLN A 120 -4.70 10.35 -7.16
N ARG A 121 -3.61 11.09 -6.95
CA ARG A 121 -2.76 11.62 -8.03
C ARG A 121 -2.05 10.52 -8.82
N TYR A 122 -1.57 9.48 -8.16
CA TYR A 122 -0.69 8.47 -8.77
C TYR A 122 -1.37 7.15 -9.13
N GLY A 123 -2.70 7.15 -9.23
CA GLY A 123 -3.43 6.09 -9.93
C GLY A 123 -3.80 4.87 -9.10
N VAL A 124 -3.68 4.92 -7.77
CA VAL A 124 -4.21 3.87 -6.88
C VAL A 124 -5.70 3.66 -7.16
N GLU A 125 -6.13 2.43 -7.34
CA GLU A 125 -7.51 2.09 -7.70
C GLU A 125 -8.37 1.78 -6.49
N GLU A 126 -7.79 1.14 -5.49
CA GLU A 126 -8.44 0.81 -4.22
C GLU A 126 -7.54 1.25 -3.07
N TYR A 127 -8.11 2.01 -2.15
CA TYR A 127 -7.43 2.44 -0.93
C TYR A 127 -8.27 2.04 0.27
N TYR A 128 -7.67 1.33 1.21
CA TYR A 128 -8.29 0.88 2.44
C TYR A 128 -7.54 1.46 3.64
N LEU A 129 -8.28 2.04 4.58
CA LEU A 129 -7.75 2.61 5.82
C LEU A 129 -8.43 1.93 7.00
N TYR A 130 -7.64 1.33 7.88
CA TYR A 130 -8.15 0.67 9.08
C TYR A 130 -7.51 1.26 10.34
N ASP A 131 -8.32 1.54 11.34
CA ASP A 131 -7.91 1.92 12.68
C ASP A 131 -8.18 0.76 13.64
N PRO A 132 -7.14 0.03 14.09
CA PRO A 132 -7.30 -1.04 15.06
C PRO A 132 -7.83 -0.56 16.42
N ASP A 133 -7.49 0.65 16.87
CA ASP A 133 -7.88 1.15 18.19
C ASP A 133 -9.38 1.48 18.25
N SER A 134 -9.91 2.11 17.19
CA SER A 134 -11.31 2.52 17.12
C SER A 134 -12.21 1.53 16.36
N HIS A 135 -11.63 0.49 15.77
CA HIS A 135 -12.25 -0.41 14.80
C HIS A 135 -12.86 0.32 13.58
N ASN A 136 -12.46 1.56 13.30
CA ASN A 136 -12.97 2.29 12.15
C ASN A 136 -12.33 1.74 10.86
N PHE A 137 -13.16 1.42 9.87
CA PHE A 137 -12.71 0.96 8.56
C PHE A 137 -13.33 1.81 7.47
N GLN A 138 -12.47 2.34 6.60
CA GLN A 138 -12.86 3.17 5.47
C GLN A 138 -12.22 2.63 4.20
N GLY A 139 -12.89 2.87 3.07
CA GLY A 139 -12.34 2.53 1.77
C GLY A 139 -12.71 3.55 0.72
N TRP A 140 -11.88 3.62 -0.32
CA TRP A 140 -12.10 4.41 -1.51
C TRP A 140 -11.88 3.54 -2.75
N LEU A 141 -12.77 3.70 -3.72
CA LEU A 141 -12.67 3.06 -5.03
C LEU A 141 -12.51 4.15 -6.10
N ARG A 142 -11.58 3.95 -7.03
CA ARG A 142 -11.39 4.87 -8.15
C ARG A 142 -12.53 4.71 -9.14
N GLN A 143 -13.25 5.80 -9.35
CA GLN A 143 -14.33 5.93 -10.34
C GLN A 143 -14.13 7.23 -11.11
N GLU A 144 -14.20 7.17 -12.44
CA GLU A 144 -14.04 8.35 -13.31
C GLU A 144 -12.76 9.17 -13.03
N GLY A 145 -11.69 8.48 -12.63
CA GLY A 145 -10.40 9.09 -12.31
C GLY A 145 -10.29 9.63 -10.88
N LEU A 146 -11.31 9.52 -10.03
CA LEU A 146 -11.29 9.98 -8.64
C LEU A 146 -11.49 8.83 -7.64
N LEU A 147 -10.70 8.80 -6.57
CA LEU A 147 -10.90 7.96 -5.40
C LEU A 147 -12.11 8.50 -4.62
N SER A 148 -13.22 7.78 -4.72
CA SER A 148 -14.48 8.11 -4.06
C SER A 148 -14.70 7.17 -2.89
N SER A 149 -15.15 7.71 -1.75
CA SER A 149 -15.44 6.90 -0.57
C SER A 149 -16.47 5.83 -0.89
N ILE A 150 -16.28 4.62 -0.34
CA ILE A 150 -17.20 3.49 -0.41
C ILE A 150 -18.20 3.64 0.75
N PRO A 151 -19.47 4.01 0.49
CA PRO A 151 -20.41 4.30 1.58
C PRO A 151 -20.79 3.04 2.38
N GLU A 152 -20.88 1.89 1.71
CA GLU A 152 -21.21 0.59 2.31
C GLU A 152 -19.97 -0.31 2.33
N ILE A 153 -19.04 0.00 3.24
CA ILE A 153 -17.79 -0.75 3.36
C ILE A 153 -17.94 -2.09 4.09
N LYS A 154 -19.00 -2.25 4.90
CA LYS A 154 -19.27 -3.49 5.63
C LYS A 154 -19.73 -4.59 4.67
N GLY A 155 -19.00 -5.69 4.62
CA GLY A 155 -19.22 -6.78 3.66
C GLY A 155 -18.71 -6.45 2.26
N TRP A 156 -17.98 -5.34 2.08
CA TRP A 156 -17.43 -4.94 0.80
C TRP A 156 -16.50 -6.02 0.25
N VAL A 157 -16.60 -6.27 -1.06
CA VAL A 157 -15.70 -7.17 -1.78
C VAL A 157 -14.79 -6.33 -2.66
N SER A 158 -13.48 -6.41 -2.43
CA SER A 158 -12.47 -5.75 -3.27
C SER A 158 -12.55 -6.27 -4.71
N PRO A 159 -12.80 -5.38 -5.71
CA PRO A 159 -12.82 -5.78 -7.12
C PRO A 159 -11.50 -6.36 -7.63
N ARG A 160 -10.36 -5.81 -7.21
CA ARG A 160 -9.02 -6.27 -7.63
C ARG A 160 -8.58 -7.53 -6.89
N LEU A 161 -8.81 -7.57 -5.57
CA LEU A 161 -8.27 -8.64 -4.74
C LEU A 161 -9.19 -9.83 -4.63
N ASN A 162 -10.50 -9.67 -4.86
CA ASN A 162 -11.52 -10.69 -4.57
C ASN A 162 -11.43 -11.19 -3.12
N ILE A 163 -11.45 -10.26 -2.17
CA ILE A 163 -11.53 -10.52 -0.73
C ILE A 163 -12.68 -9.71 -0.15
N ARG A 164 -13.31 -10.22 0.91
CA ARG A 164 -14.41 -9.58 1.63
C ARG A 164 -13.93 -9.01 2.95
N PHE A 165 -14.39 -7.80 3.26
CA PHE A 165 -14.15 -7.11 4.53
C PHE A 165 -15.40 -7.18 5.41
N ASP A 166 -15.33 -7.94 6.51
CA ASP A 166 -16.42 -8.05 7.48
C ASP A 166 -16.10 -7.23 8.71
N LEU A 167 -16.72 -6.06 8.83
CA LEU A 167 -16.62 -5.23 10.03
C LEU A 167 -17.62 -5.69 11.10
N ARG A 168 -17.10 -6.15 12.24
CA ARG A 168 -17.84 -6.65 13.41
C ARG A 168 -17.65 -5.73 14.62
N GLU A 169 -18.33 -6.03 15.72
CA GLU A 169 -18.19 -5.25 16.97
C GLU A 169 -16.78 -5.34 17.55
N ASP A 170 -16.12 -6.48 17.38
CA ASP A 170 -14.77 -6.79 17.87
C ASP A 170 -13.65 -6.48 16.87
N GLY A 171 -13.98 -5.85 15.73
CA GLY A 171 -13.00 -5.36 14.76
C GLY A 171 -13.23 -5.85 13.34
N LEU A 172 -12.22 -5.63 12.49
CA LEU A 172 -12.24 -6.04 11.10
C LEU A 172 -11.88 -7.53 10.97
N GLU A 173 -12.54 -8.24 10.07
CA GLU A 173 -12.10 -9.54 9.59
C GLU A 173 -12.04 -9.54 8.07
N ILE A 174 -11.08 -10.28 7.52
CA ILE A 174 -10.86 -10.39 6.08
C ILE A 174 -10.97 -11.85 5.67
N TYR A 175 -11.72 -12.09 4.60
CA TYR A 175 -11.95 -13.41 4.04
C TYR A 175 -11.65 -13.43 2.55
N SER A 176 -11.02 -14.47 2.04
CA SER A 176 -11.09 -14.80 0.62
C SER A 176 -12.50 -15.25 0.24
N LEU A 177 -12.84 -15.22 -1.05
CA LEU A 177 -14.18 -15.62 -1.51
C LEU A 177 -14.53 -17.10 -1.30
N ASP A 178 -13.53 -17.97 -1.11
CA ASP A 178 -13.73 -19.37 -0.72
C ASP A 178 -13.95 -19.54 0.80
N GLY A 179 -13.93 -18.45 1.57
CA GLY A 179 -14.24 -18.43 3.00
C GLY A 179 -13.04 -18.65 3.90
N GLN A 180 -11.81 -18.75 3.37
CA GLN A 180 -10.62 -18.78 4.20
C GLN A 180 -10.41 -17.41 4.86
N LYS A 181 -10.24 -17.43 6.19
CA LYS A 181 -9.91 -16.23 6.96
C LYS A 181 -8.42 -15.90 6.79
N PHE A 182 -8.12 -14.60 6.68
CA PHE A 182 -6.76 -14.07 6.73
C PHE A 182 -6.20 -14.17 8.16
#